data_AF-A0A1Y1Y7D7-F1
#
_entry.id   AF-A0A1Y1Y7D7-F1
#
_cell.length_a   1.000
_cell.length_b   1.000
_cell.length_c   1.000
_cell.angle_alpha   90.00
_cell.angle_beta   90.00
_cell.angle_gamma   90.00
#
_symmetry.space_group_name_H-M   'P 1'
#
loop_
_entity.id
_entity.type
_entity.pdbx_description
1 polymer ?
#
loop_
_entity_poly.entity_id
_entity_poly.type
_entity_poly.pdbx_seq_one_letter_code
_entity_poly.pdbx_strand_id
1 'polypeptide(L)'
;KRTNVLITISGWLATDDDATLPFSTVDANYGDHFSLSWEPEVLRELGNALKLIAGEVVSFATQQILQHTMLHALLAALAWPLALTKIGYLIDNPWSIGLDKAQKAGLVLADTLLNHVQGHRPVSLVGFSLGARVIFYCLLELARVNAYGIVEDVFLFGTPVTASTKQWKQCAGVVSGRFVNGYVKSDWVLGFLYRASAAGRPIAGLRPITDVPRLDNVDLTDMINGHFQYR
;
A
#
# COMPACT_ATOMS: atom_id res chain seq x y z
N LYS A 1 29.47 11.31 1.38
CA LYS A 1 28.80 9.99 1.45
C LYS A 1 27.61 10.15 2.38
N ARG A 2 26.38 9.86 1.93
CA ARG A 2 25.19 10.06 2.77
C ARG A 2 25.17 8.98 3.85
N THR A 3 24.71 9.34 5.05
CA THR A 3 24.84 8.50 6.25
C THR A 3 23.66 7.55 6.46
N ASN A 4 22.53 7.80 5.80
CA ASN A 4 21.30 7.01 5.89
C ASN A 4 20.88 6.45 4.51
N VAL A 5 20.01 5.45 4.54
CA VAL A 5 19.49 4.73 3.37
C VAL A 5 17.98 4.89 3.31
N LEU A 6 17.47 5.27 2.15
CA LEU A 6 16.04 5.31 1.87
C LEU A 6 15.69 4.15 0.94
N ILE A 7 14.82 3.24 1.39
CA ILE A 7 14.29 2.16 0.56
C ILE A 7 12.83 2.45 0.24
N THR A 8 12.52 2.57 -1.04
CA THR A 8 11.17 2.81 -1.52
C THR A 8 10.58 1.57 -2.17
N ILE A 9 9.32 1.27 -1.89
CA ILE A 9 8.68 0.03 -2.31
C ILE A 9 7.33 0.34 -2.97
N SER A 10 7.25 0.14 -4.28
CA SER A 10 6.00 0.25 -5.05
C SER A 10 5.08 -0.94 -4.76
N GLY A 11 3.76 -0.70 -4.82
CA GLY A 11 2.75 -1.72 -4.56
C GLY A 11 2.04 -2.31 -5.77
N TRP A 12 2.27 -1.75 -6.96
CA TRP A 12 1.80 -2.24 -8.26
C TRP A 12 2.56 -1.48 -9.36
N LEU A 13 2.62 -2.03 -10.58
CA LEU A 13 3.36 -1.44 -11.70
C LEU A 13 2.47 -1.29 -12.94
N ALA A 14 2.31 -0.07 -13.45
CA ALA A 14 1.73 0.19 -14.77
C ALA A 14 2.77 0.02 -15.88
N THR A 15 4.01 0.41 -15.60
CA THR A 15 5.22 0.29 -16.44
C THR A 15 6.40 -0.13 -15.55
N ASP A 16 7.50 -0.59 -16.15
CA ASP A 16 8.69 -0.98 -15.37
C ASP A 16 9.30 0.22 -14.60
N ASP A 17 9.15 1.44 -15.14
CA ASP A 17 9.60 2.67 -14.50
C ASP A 17 8.83 3.03 -13.21
N ASP A 18 7.63 2.47 -13.00
CA ASP A 18 6.83 2.71 -11.79
C ASP A 18 7.47 2.16 -10.50
N ALA A 19 8.54 1.37 -10.62
CA ALA A 19 9.33 0.96 -9.47
C ALA A 19 10.06 2.15 -8.82
N THR A 20 10.41 3.17 -9.60
CA THR A 20 11.27 4.29 -9.18
C THR A 20 10.60 5.66 -9.34
N LEU A 21 9.88 5.88 -10.44
CA LEU A 21 9.31 7.19 -10.79
C LEU A 21 8.43 7.82 -9.71
N PRO A 22 7.52 7.09 -9.03
CA PRO A 22 6.71 7.63 -7.94
C PRO A 22 7.53 8.32 -6.84
N PHE A 23 8.74 7.83 -6.62
CA PHE A 23 9.62 8.28 -5.56
C PHE A 23 10.67 9.30 -6.03
N SER A 24 10.67 9.68 -7.31
CA SER A 24 11.60 10.66 -7.88
C SER A 24 11.46 12.08 -7.30
N THR A 25 10.32 12.35 -6.66
CA THR A 25 10.03 13.62 -5.97
C THR A 25 10.63 13.69 -4.57
N VAL A 26 11.13 12.57 -4.03
CA VAL A 26 11.77 12.56 -2.71
C VAL A 26 13.10 13.30 -2.79
N ASP A 27 13.29 14.27 -1.90
CA ASP A 27 14.52 15.05 -1.85
C ASP A 27 15.72 14.12 -1.64
N ALA A 28 16.70 14.24 -2.54
CA ALA A 28 17.92 13.47 -2.48
C ALA A 28 18.65 13.68 -1.13
N ASN A 29 18.46 14.79 -0.43
CA ASN A 29 19.04 15.01 0.89
C ASN A 29 18.64 13.96 1.94
N TYR A 30 17.57 13.18 1.71
CA TYR A 30 17.11 12.09 2.60
C TYR A 30 17.89 10.76 2.47
N GLY A 31 19.09 10.76 1.90
CA GLY A 31 19.99 9.59 1.94
C GLY A 31 20.28 8.99 0.56
N ASP A 32 20.95 7.84 0.56
CA ASP A 32 21.10 7.05 -0.66
C ASP A 32 19.77 6.35 -0.94
N HIS A 33 19.16 6.64 -2.09
CA HIS A 33 17.84 6.14 -2.47
C HIS A 33 17.95 4.86 -3.27
N PHE A 34 17.27 3.82 -2.79
CA PHE A 34 17.12 2.54 -3.47
C PHE A 34 15.64 2.21 -3.62
N SER A 35 15.22 1.83 -4.82
CA SER A 35 13.87 1.28 -5.03
C SER A 35 13.94 -0.24 -5.06
N LEU A 36 13.13 -0.89 -4.24
CA LEU A 36 13.07 -2.34 -4.17
C LEU A 36 12.30 -2.88 -5.37
N SER A 37 12.98 -3.64 -6.22
CA SER A 37 12.34 -4.47 -7.24
C SER A 37 11.96 -5.81 -6.60
N TRP A 38 10.66 -6.07 -6.47
CA TRP A 38 10.13 -7.30 -5.90
C TRP A 38 8.96 -7.83 -6.74
N GLU A 39 8.99 -9.12 -7.06
CA GLU A 39 7.92 -9.82 -7.79
C GLU A 39 7.36 -9.01 -8.99
N PRO A 40 8.20 -8.51 -9.91
CA PRO A 40 7.79 -7.54 -10.91
C PRO A 40 6.72 -8.08 -11.86
N GLU A 41 6.71 -9.38 -12.16
CA GLU A 41 5.65 -10.03 -12.93
C GLU A 41 4.29 -9.91 -12.24
N VAL A 42 4.24 -10.21 -10.94
CA VAL A 42 3.02 -10.14 -10.13
C VAL A 42 2.54 -8.69 -10.01
N LEU A 43 3.45 -7.74 -9.82
CA LEU A 43 3.10 -6.32 -9.74
C LEU A 43 2.59 -5.76 -11.07
N ARG A 44 3.12 -6.23 -12.22
CA ARG A 44 2.62 -5.90 -13.56
C ARG A 44 1.24 -6.49 -13.80
N GLU A 45 1.02 -7.75 -13.44
CA GLU A 45 -0.30 -8.38 -13.52
C GLU A 45 -1.34 -7.63 -12.69
N LEU A 46 -0.98 -7.26 -11.45
CA LEU A 46 -1.85 -6.46 -10.60
C LEU A 46 -2.10 -5.07 -11.20
N GLY A 47 -1.06 -4.38 -11.68
CA GLY A 47 -1.22 -3.06 -12.29
C GLY A 47 -2.13 -3.10 -13.52
N ASN A 48 -2.03 -4.14 -14.34
CA ASN A 48 -2.94 -4.36 -15.47
C ASN A 48 -4.38 -4.61 -15.00
N ALA A 49 -4.57 -5.44 -13.98
CA ALA A 49 -5.90 -5.66 -13.40
C ALA A 49 -6.50 -4.36 -12.87
N LEU A 50 -5.73 -3.55 -12.13
CA LEU A 50 -6.18 -2.27 -11.60
C LEU A 50 -6.52 -1.26 -12.72
N LYS A 51 -5.76 -1.22 -13.82
CA LYS A 51 -6.08 -0.39 -15.00
C LYS A 51 -7.41 -0.78 -15.63
N LEU A 52 -7.71 -2.08 -15.74
CA LEU A 52 -8.98 -2.56 -16.31
C LEU A 52 -10.16 -2.07 -15.47
N ILE A 53 -10.06 -2.14 -14.14
CA ILE A 53 -11.11 -1.62 -13.26
C ILE A 53 -11.25 -0.12 -13.46
N ALA A 54 -10.14 0.64 -13.44
CA ALA A 54 -10.18 2.09 -13.62
C ALA A 54 -10.83 2.49 -14.96
N GLY A 55 -10.59 1.73 -16.03
CA GLY A 55 -11.26 1.92 -17.32
C GLY A 55 -12.77 1.69 -17.24
N GLU A 56 -13.21 0.61 -16.60
CA GLU A 56 -14.64 0.32 -16.42
C GLU A 56 -15.34 1.40 -15.58
N VAL A 57 -14.68 1.87 -14.52
CA VAL A 57 -15.15 2.97 -13.66
C VAL A 57 -15.44 4.22 -14.48
N VAL A 58 -14.49 4.61 -15.32
CA VAL A 58 -14.60 5.81 -16.17
C VAL A 58 -15.70 5.63 -17.22
N SER A 59 -15.79 4.45 -17.85
CA SER A 59 -16.83 4.12 -18.82
C SER A 59 -18.23 4.21 -18.20
N PHE A 60 -18.42 3.60 -17.03
CA PHE A 60 -19.68 3.62 -16.30
C PHE A 60 -20.07 5.04 -15.87
N ALA A 61 -19.13 5.82 -15.30
CA ALA A 61 -19.38 7.21 -14.92
C ALA A 61 -19.81 8.07 -16.12
N THR A 62 -19.18 7.88 -17.27
CA THR A 62 -19.53 8.59 -18.52
C THR A 62 -20.96 8.26 -18.96
N GLN A 63 -21.36 6.98 -18.93
CA GLN A 63 -22.73 6.57 -19.29
C GLN A 63 -23.79 7.14 -18.34
N GLN A 64 -23.48 7.24 -17.04
CA GLN A 64 -24.42 7.76 -16.05
C GLN A 64 -24.64 9.28 -16.17
N ILE A 65 -23.60 10.05 -16.48
CA ILE A 65 -23.73 11.50 -16.70
C ILE A 65 -24.74 11.78 -17.82
N LEU A 66 -24.79 10.94 -18.86
CA LEU A 66 -25.70 11.12 -19.99
C LEU A 66 -27.19 10.87 -19.64
N GLN A 67 -27.52 10.29 -18.48
CA GLN A 67 -28.89 9.82 -18.17
C GLN A 67 -29.67 10.67 -17.13
N HIS A 68 -29.12 11.83 -16.72
CA HIS A 68 -29.71 12.96 -15.96
C HIS A 68 -31.13 12.84 -15.32
N THR A 69 -31.45 11.78 -14.59
CA THR A 69 -32.70 11.71 -13.81
C THR A 69 -32.47 11.07 -12.44
N MET A 70 -33.27 11.46 -11.44
CA MET A 70 -33.12 11.05 -10.04
C MET A 70 -33.27 9.53 -9.83
N LEU A 71 -34.10 8.87 -10.64
CA LEU A 71 -34.24 7.41 -10.68
C LEU A 71 -32.95 6.73 -11.15
N HIS A 72 -32.24 7.34 -12.11
CA HIS A 72 -30.95 6.82 -12.58
C HIS A 72 -29.86 6.98 -11.53
N ALA A 73 -29.88 8.01 -10.68
CA ALA A 73 -28.91 8.13 -9.58
C ALA A 73 -29.03 6.97 -8.56
N LEU A 74 -30.25 6.53 -8.23
CA LEU A 74 -30.49 5.37 -7.37
C LEU A 74 -30.10 4.05 -8.05
N LEU A 75 -30.44 3.88 -9.33
CA LEU A 75 -30.04 2.70 -10.10
C LEU A 75 -28.52 2.64 -10.34
N ALA A 76 -27.86 3.79 -10.51
CA ALA A 76 -26.42 3.92 -10.65
C ALA A 76 -25.67 3.42 -9.41
N ALA A 77 -26.21 3.69 -8.21
CA ALA A 77 -25.64 3.23 -6.96
C ALA A 77 -25.61 1.70 -6.84
N LEU A 78 -26.55 0.99 -7.47
CA LEU A 78 -26.60 -0.48 -7.52
C LEU A 78 -25.84 -1.05 -8.72
N ALA A 79 -25.80 -0.32 -9.83
CA ALA A 79 -25.14 -0.76 -11.04
C ALA A 79 -23.61 -0.78 -10.91
N TRP A 80 -23.03 0.10 -10.07
CA TRP A 80 -21.60 0.09 -9.77
C TRP A 80 -21.11 -1.22 -9.11
N PRO A 81 -21.71 -1.70 -7.99
CA PRO A 81 -21.39 -3.02 -7.44
C PRO A 81 -21.52 -4.15 -8.47
N LEU A 82 -22.55 -4.14 -9.31
CA LEU A 82 -22.81 -5.21 -10.29
C LEU A 82 -21.84 -5.20 -11.48
N ALA A 83 -21.40 -4.02 -11.94
CA ALA A 83 -20.36 -3.91 -12.95
C ALA A 83 -19.03 -4.50 -12.42
N LEU A 84 -18.71 -4.20 -11.16
CA LEU A 84 -17.48 -4.68 -10.54
C LEU A 84 -17.48 -6.19 -10.24
N THR A 85 -18.63 -6.84 -9.99
CA THR A 85 -18.64 -8.31 -9.81
C THR A 85 -18.22 -9.06 -11.08
N LYS A 86 -18.47 -8.52 -12.27
CA LYS A 86 -18.04 -9.13 -13.54
C LYS A 86 -16.52 -9.12 -13.71
N ILE A 87 -15.85 -8.12 -13.15
CA ILE A 87 -14.39 -7.96 -13.22
C ILE A 87 -13.71 -8.56 -11.98
N GLY A 88 -14.45 -8.76 -10.87
CA GLY A 88 -13.96 -9.30 -9.60
C GLY A 88 -13.05 -10.52 -9.78
N TYR A 89 -13.48 -11.52 -10.55
CA TYR A 89 -12.69 -12.73 -10.81
C TYR A 89 -11.33 -12.46 -11.48
N LEU A 90 -11.23 -11.45 -12.34
CA LEU A 90 -9.98 -11.09 -13.03
C LEU A 90 -8.97 -10.43 -12.09
N ILE A 91 -9.42 -9.87 -10.96
CA ILE A 91 -8.58 -9.12 -10.03
C ILE A 91 -8.29 -9.92 -8.77
N ASP A 92 -9.24 -10.73 -8.31
CA ASP A 92 -9.14 -11.50 -7.08
C ASP A 92 -7.88 -12.38 -7.09
N ASN A 93 -7.54 -12.96 -8.24
CA ASN A 93 -6.34 -13.78 -8.36
C ASN A 93 -5.03 -12.96 -8.30
N PRO A 94 -4.76 -11.95 -9.19
CA PRO A 94 -3.58 -11.10 -9.05
C PRO A 94 -3.46 -10.40 -7.70
N TRP A 95 -4.57 -9.96 -7.12
CA TRP A 95 -4.60 -9.31 -5.81
C TRP A 95 -4.23 -10.27 -4.69
N SER A 96 -4.86 -11.46 -4.64
CA SER A 96 -4.57 -12.48 -3.62
C SER A 96 -3.12 -12.97 -3.71
N ILE A 97 -2.63 -13.23 -4.93
CA ILE A 97 -1.22 -13.57 -5.17
C ILE A 97 -0.33 -12.43 -4.69
N GLY A 98 -0.64 -11.18 -5.05
CA GLY A 98 0.11 -10.01 -4.61
C GLY A 98 0.17 -9.86 -3.08
N LEU A 99 -0.93 -10.12 -2.37
CA LEU A 99 -0.98 -10.09 -0.90
C LEU A 99 -0.06 -11.13 -0.25
N ASP A 100 -0.01 -12.36 -0.79
CA ASP A 100 0.87 -13.44 -0.33
C ASP A 100 2.34 -13.15 -0.65
N LYS A 101 2.61 -12.70 -1.87
CA LYS A 101 3.95 -12.35 -2.34
C LYS A 101 4.53 -11.16 -1.57
N ALA A 102 3.72 -10.15 -1.26
CA ALA A 102 4.13 -9.02 -0.43
C ALA A 102 4.59 -9.46 0.97
N GLN A 103 3.90 -10.43 1.57
CA GLN A 103 4.30 -10.98 2.86
C GLN A 103 5.67 -11.67 2.76
N LYS A 104 5.88 -12.52 1.74
CA LYS A 104 7.15 -13.22 1.53
C LYS A 104 8.31 -12.24 1.24
N ALA A 105 8.07 -11.24 0.39
CA ALA A 105 9.05 -10.19 0.11
C ALA A 105 9.42 -9.39 1.37
N GLY A 106 8.45 -9.14 2.27
CA GLY A 106 8.71 -8.50 3.56
C GLY A 106 9.69 -9.30 4.43
N LEU A 107 9.56 -10.62 4.46
CA LEU A 107 10.50 -11.50 5.18
C LEU A 107 11.91 -11.47 4.58
N VAL A 108 12.02 -11.46 3.25
CA VAL A 108 13.32 -11.34 2.55
C VAL A 108 13.96 -9.96 2.80
N LEU A 109 13.15 -8.90 2.81
CA LEU A 109 13.63 -7.56 3.16
C LEU A 109 14.13 -7.54 4.61
N ALA A 110 13.41 -8.15 5.56
CA ALA A 110 13.87 -8.26 6.94
C ALA A 110 15.22 -9.00 7.04
N ASP A 111 15.37 -10.14 6.37
CA ASP A 111 16.63 -10.88 6.33
C ASP A 111 17.78 -10.05 5.74
N THR A 112 17.52 -9.30 4.65
CA THR A 112 18.51 -8.39 4.05
C THR A 112 18.97 -7.32 5.04
N LEU A 113 18.02 -6.74 5.79
CA LEU A 113 18.30 -5.70 6.79
C LEU A 113 19.05 -6.25 8.01
N LEU A 114 18.71 -7.46 8.46
CA LEU A 114 19.38 -8.17 9.56
C LEU A 114 20.84 -8.50 9.23
N ASN A 115 21.11 -8.86 7.98
CA ASN A 115 22.47 -9.13 7.49
C ASN A 115 23.27 -7.84 7.21
N HIS A 116 22.69 -6.65 7.45
CA HIS A 116 23.32 -5.35 7.26
C HIS A 116 23.94 -5.20 5.85
N VAL A 117 23.26 -5.66 4.79
CA VAL A 117 23.74 -5.51 3.39
C VAL A 117 23.95 -4.03 3.03
N GLN A 118 23.12 -3.15 3.60
CA GLN A 118 23.22 -1.70 3.50
C GLN A 118 24.30 -1.09 4.41
N GLY A 119 25.03 -1.90 5.18
CA GLY A 119 25.87 -1.51 6.31
C GLY A 119 25.05 -1.15 7.56
N HIS A 120 25.70 -0.61 8.58
CA HIS A 120 25.05 -0.14 9.82
C HIS A 120 24.42 1.26 9.66
N ARG A 121 23.91 1.57 8.46
CA ARG A 121 23.28 2.86 8.16
C ARG A 121 21.80 2.80 8.59
N PRO A 122 21.26 3.86 9.21
CA PRO A 122 19.83 3.97 9.50
C PRO A 122 19.00 3.84 8.21
N VAL A 123 17.91 3.08 8.27
CA VAL A 123 17.04 2.81 7.11
C VAL A 123 15.69 3.50 7.27
N SER A 124 15.34 4.33 6.29
CA SER A 124 13.99 4.84 6.09
C SER A 124 13.25 3.99 5.07
N LEU A 125 11.99 3.62 5.36
CA LEU A 125 11.15 2.81 4.49
C LEU A 125 9.92 3.60 4.05
N VAL A 126 9.68 3.67 2.74
CA VAL A 126 8.48 4.31 2.17
C VAL A 126 7.81 3.34 1.22
N GLY A 127 6.52 3.12 1.39
CA GLY A 127 5.80 2.24 0.49
C GLY A 127 4.32 2.57 0.41
N PHE A 128 3.73 2.26 -0.73
CA PHE A 128 2.30 2.38 -0.95
C PHE A 128 1.69 1.03 -1.36
N SER A 129 0.39 0.85 -1.10
CA SER A 129 -0.35 -0.36 -1.47
C SER A 129 0.38 -1.64 -1.04
N LEU A 130 0.58 -2.64 -1.92
CA LEU A 130 1.31 -3.85 -1.55
C LEU A 130 2.76 -3.59 -1.09
N GLY A 131 3.39 -2.50 -1.50
CA GLY A 131 4.72 -2.12 -1.02
C GLY A 131 4.70 -1.69 0.45
N ALA A 132 3.64 -1.02 0.89
CA ALA A 132 3.40 -0.77 2.32
C ALA A 132 3.19 -2.09 3.10
N ARG A 133 2.55 -3.08 2.46
CA ARG A 133 2.38 -4.43 3.04
C ARG A 133 3.71 -5.18 3.17
N VAL A 134 4.62 -5.05 2.18
CA VAL A 134 6.01 -5.57 2.29
C VAL A 134 6.69 -5.00 3.52
N ILE A 135 6.63 -3.68 3.72
CA ILE A 135 7.22 -3.03 4.90
C ILE A 135 6.59 -3.56 6.19
N PHE A 136 5.26 -3.66 6.25
CA PHE A 136 4.58 -4.15 7.46
C PHE A 136 5.09 -5.53 7.89
N TYR A 137 5.21 -6.48 6.96
CA TYR A 137 5.71 -7.83 7.29
C TYR A 137 7.20 -7.86 7.56
N CYS A 138 7.98 -6.97 6.94
CA CYS A 138 9.38 -6.76 7.30
C CYS A 138 9.53 -6.32 8.76
N LEU A 139 8.80 -5.28 9.19
CA LEU A 139 8.83 -4.78 10.56
C LEU A 139 8.36 -5.84 11.56
N LEU A 140 7.31 -6.59 11.21
CA LEU A 140 6.80 -7.66 12.07
C LEU A 140 7.84 -8.75 12.30
N GLU A 141 8.61 -9.09 11.25
CA GLU A 141 9.69 -10.08 11.34
C GLU A 141 10.89 -9.56 12.14
N LEU A 142 11.30 -8.30 11.93
CA LEU A 142 12.33 -7.65 12.75
C LEU A 142 11.93 -7.62 14.23
N ALA A 143 10.66 -7.32 14.53
CA ALA A 143 10.13 -7.34 15.89
C ALA A 143 10.09 -8.75 16.49
N ARG A 144 9.81 -9.78 15.68
CA ARG A 144 9.82 -11.19 16.10
C ARG A 144 11.20 -11.62 16.62
N VAL A 145 12.27 -11.13 16.00
CA VAL A 145 13.66 -11.45 16.37
C VAL A 145 14.32 -10.39 17.26
N ASN A 146 13.55 -9.42 17.76
CA ASN A 146 14.06 -8.32 18.62
C ASN A 146 15.19 -7.50 17.97
N ALA A 147 15.11 -7.29 16.64
CA ALA A 147 16.07 -6.47 15.92
C ALA A 147 15.66 -4.99 15.96
N TYR A 148 16.26 -4.25 16.89
CA TYR A 148 16.04 -2.81 17.09
C TYR A 148 17.15 -1.96 16.47
N GLY A 149 16.88 -0.69 16.19
CA GLY A 149 17.88 0.28 15.75
C GLY A 149 18.34 0.18 14.29
N ILE A 150 17.70 -0.68 13.48
CA ILE A 150 17.95 -0.78 12.04
C ILE A 150 17.07 0.20 11.26
N VAL A 151 15.79 0.25 11.60
CA VAL A 151 14.79 1.09 10.94
C VAL A 151 14.61 2.39 11.72
N GLU A 152 14.81 3.51 11.04
CA GLU A 152 14.63 4.86 11.56
C GLU A 152 13.20 5.33 11.30
N ASP A 153 12.85 5.61 10.05
CA ASP A 153 11.54 6.13 9.68
C ASP A 153 10.75 5.17 8.80
N VAL A 154 9.43 5.20 8.93
CA VAL A 154 8.49 4.39 8.14
C VAL A 154 7.31 5.24 7.69
N PHE A 155 7.03 5.22 6.40
CA PHE A 155 5.86 5.88 5.80
C PHE A 155 5.08 4.87 4.96
N LEU A 156 3.88 4.54 5.43
CA LEU A 156 2.99 3.59 4.77
C LEU A 156 1.79 4.31 4.18
N PHE A 157 1.47 4.05 2.91
CA PHE A 157 0.36 4.69 2.23
C PHE A 157 -0.61 3.65 1.66
N GLY A 158 -1.92 3.81 1.92
CA GLY A 158 -2.94 2.92 1.35
C GLY A 158 -2.72 1.45 1.72
N THR A 159 -2.27 1.19 2.96
CA THR A 159 -1.75 -0.10 3.39
C THR A 159 -2.82 -1.20 3.40
N PRO A 160 -2.70 -2.24 2.54
CA PRO A 160 -3.62 -3.36 2.48
C PRO A 160 -3.23 -4.39 3.55
N VAL A 161 -3.44 -4.02 4.81
CA VAL A 161 -3.17 -4.87 5.97
C VAL A 161 -4.32 -4.78 6.97
N THR A 162 -4.76 -5.96 7.39
CA THR A 162 -5.65 -6.16 8.53
C THR A 162 -4.82 -6.80 9.65
N ALA A 163 -4.46 -6.02 10.66
CA ALA A 163 -3.63 -6.48 11.76
C ALA A 163 -4.18 -6.00 13.10
N SER A 164 -3.91 -6.79 14.15
CA SER A 164 -4.28 -6.44 15.52
C SER A 164 -3.44 -5.26 16.04
N THR A 165 -3.97 -4.53 17.02
CA THR A 165 -3.22 -3.49 17.75
C THR A 165 -1.90 -4.04 18.31
N LYS A 166 -1.87 -5.31 18.75
CA LYS A 166 -0.65 -5.97 19.23
C LYS A 166 0.43 -6.01 18.14
N GLN A 167 0.07 -6.43 16.92
CA GLN A 167 1.01 -6.49 15.79
C GLN A 167 1.52 -5.09 15.42
N TRP A 168 0.65 -4.08 15.38
CA TRP A 168 1.09 -2.71 15.12
C TRP A 168 2.03 -2.19 16.21
N LYS A 169 1.79 -2.50 17.49
CA LYS A 169 2.71 -2.17 18.59
C LYS A 169 4.06 -2.87 18.44
N GLN A 170 4.08 -4.13 17.96
CA GLN A 170 5.33 -4.83 17.67
C GLN A 170 6.12 -4.13 16.56
N CYS A 171 5.47 -3.79 15.45
CA CYS A 171 6.11 -3.03 14.37
C CYS A 171 6.60 -1.66 14.86
N ALA A 172 5.79 -0.95 15.64
CA ALA A 172 6.17 0.35 16.20
C ALA A 172 7.36 0.25 17.16
N GLY A 173 7.58 -0.91 17.80
CA GLY A 173 8.70 -1.14 18.72
C GLY A 173 10.07 -1.16 18.03
N VAL A 174 10.14 -1.55 16.76
CA VAL A 174 11.40 -1.63 15.99
C VAL A 174 11.72 -0.38 15.18
N VAL A 175 10.77 0.56 15.09
CA VAL A 175 10.96 1.86 14.42
C VAL A 175 11.43 2.89 15.46
N SER A 176 12.58 3.51 15.19
CA SER A 176 13.22 4.43 16.15
C SER A 176 12.74 5.88 16.00
N GLY A 177 12.38 6.28 14.80
CA GLY A 177 11.90 7.61 14.40
C GLY A 177 10.39 7.62 14.14
N ARG A 178 10.00 8.23 13.03
CA ARG A 178 8.60 8.45 12.65
C ARG A 178 7.99 7.16 12.10
N PHE A 179 6.78 6.84 12.55
CA PHE A 179 5.98 5.78 11.96
C PHE A 179 4.63 6.34 11.50
N VAL A 180 4.46 6.50 10.19
CA VAL A 180 3.30 7.17 9.61
C VAL A 180 2.42 6.18 8.84
N ASN A 181 1.12 6.23 9.09
CA ASN A 181 0.08 5.59 8.29
C ASN A 181 -0.75 6.66 7.56
N GLY A 182 -0.50 6.82 6.25
CA GLY A 182 -1.31 7.62 5.35
C GLY A 182 -2.46 6.81 4.78
N TYR A 183 -3.69 7.27 4.97
CA TYR A 183 -4.90 6.56 4.55
C TYR A 183 -5.89 7.50 3.86
N VAL A 184 -6.75 6.94 3.02
CA VAL A 184 -7.82 7.65 2.31
C VAL A 184 -9.13 6.95 2.59
N LYS A 185 -10.07 7.65 3.21
CA LYS A 185 -11.38 7.09 3.60
C LYS A 185 -12.23 6.72 2.39
N SER A 186 -12.07 7.47 1.31
CA SER A 186 -12.80 7.32 0.05
C SER A 186 -12.10 6.41 -0.96
N ASP A 187 -11.05 5.69 -0.58
CA ASP A 187 -10.34 4.77 -1.47
C ASP A 187 -11.25 3.58 -1.82
N TRP A 188 -11.91 3.73 -2.96
CA TRP A 188 -12.90 2.79 -3.45
C TRP A 188 -12.25 1.49 -3.95
N VAL A 189 -10.98 1.52 -4.38
CA VAL A 189 -10.26 0.34 -4.86
C VAL A 189 -10.00 -0.59 -3.69
N LEU A 190 -9.34 -0.10 -2.63
CA LEU A 190 -9.15 -0.88 -1.41
C LEU A 190 -10.49 -1.26 -0.80
N GLY A 191 -11.46 -0.34 -0.77
CA GLY A 191 -12.80 -0.61 -0.29
C GLY A 191 -13.47 -1.76 -1.04
N PHE A 192 -13.32 -1.85 -2.36
CA PHE A 192 -13.88 -2.93 -3.16
C PHE A 192 -13.12 -4.25 -2.96
N LEU A 193 -11.80 -4.25 -3.15
CA LEU A 193 -10.97 -5.47 -3.08
C LEU A 193 -11.01 -6.12 -1.69
N TYR A 194 -11.11 -5.33 -0.63
CA TYR A 194 -11.27 -5.87 0.72
C TYR A 194 -12.70 -6.17 1.14
N ARG A 195 -13.73 -5.51 0.58
CA ARG A 195 -15.12 -5.97 0.82
C ARG A 195 -15.35 -7.35 0.25
N ALA A 196 -14.72 -7.67 -0.88
CA ALA A 196 -14.79 -9.00 -1.49
C ALA A 196 -14.04 -10.08 -0.67
N SER A 197 -12.99 -9.70 0.07
CA SER A 197 -12.04 -10.65 0.67
C SER A 197 -11.94 -10.65 2.21
N ALA A 198 -12.46 -9.64 2.93
CA ALA A 198 -12.29 -9.51 4.37
C ALA A 198 -13.61 -9.43 5.16
N ALA A 199 -13.69 -10.21 6.24
CA ALA A 199 -14.80 -10.34 7.18
C ALA A 199 -15.03 -9.10 8.08
N GLY A 200 -15.10 -7.90 7.52
CA GLY A 200 -15.49 -6.67 8.21
C GLY A 200 -14.44 -6.03 9.13
N ARG A 201 -13.19 -6.52 9.12
CA ARG A 201 -12.11 -5.91 9.92
C ARG A 201 -11.57 -4.63 9.27
N PRO A 202 -11.18 -3.61 10.05
CA PRO A 202 -10.63 -2.36 9.52
C PRO A 202 -9.28 -2.61 8.82
N ILE A 203 -9.09 -1.95 7.69
CA ILE A 203 -7.86 -1.99 6.89
C ILE A 203 -7.10 -0.68 7.09
N ALA A 204 -5.80 -0.76 7.31
CA ALA A 204 -4.96 0.40 7.63
C ALA A 204 -4.98 1.50 6.55
N GLY A 205 -5.10 1.14 5.27
CA GLY A 205 -5.20 2.08 4.16
C GLY A 205 -6.51 2.85 4.04
N LEU A 206 -7.54 2.50 4.83
CA LEU A 206 -8.87 3.14 4.80
C LEU A 206 -9.23 3.87 6.09
N ARG A 207 -8.52 3.61 7.18
CA ARG A 207 -8.87 4.06 8.53
C ARG A 207 -7.63 4.29 9.38
N PRO A 208 -7.71 5.17 10.39
CA PRO A 208 -6.63 5.33 11.34
C PRO A 208 -6.40 4.04 12.14
N ILE A 209 -5.13 3.75 12.45
CA ILE A 209 -4.71 2.69 13.37
C ILE A 209 -4.73 3.27 14.79
N THR A 210 -5.61 2.78 15.65
CA THR A 210 -5.76 3.28 17.02
C THR A 210 -4.91 2.52 18.03
N ASP A 211 -4.67 3.16 19.17
CA ASP A 211 -4.02 2.56 20.35
C ASP A 211 -2.58 2.09 20.14
N VAL A 212 -1.84 2.69 19.20
CA VAL A 212 -0.43 2.40 18.92
C VAL A 212 0.40 3.65 19.20
N PRO A 213 1.20 3.68 20.29
CA PRO A 213 2.06 4.83 20.59
C PRO A 213 3.08 5.09 19.46
N ARG A 214 3.36 6.36 19.19
CA ARG A 214 4.33 6.84 18.17
C ARG A 214 3.95 6.52 16.71
N LEU A 215 2.76 5.98 16.46
CA LEU A 215 2.22 5.83 15.11
C LEU A 215 1.32 7.04 14.81
N ASP A 216 1.73 7.83 13.83
CA ASP A 216 0.99 8.99 13.35
C ASP A 216 0.07 8.59 12.20
N ASN A 217 -1.22 8.86 12.34
CA ASN A 217 -2.18 8.65 11.27
C ASN A 217 -2.38 9.96 10.50
N VAL A 218 -2.25 9.91 9.18
CA VAL A 218 -2.46 11.05 8.28
C VAL A 218 -3.61 10.74 7.34
N ASP A 219 -4.67 11.51 7.44
CA ASP A 219 -5.79 11.43 6.51
C ASP A 219 -5.46 12.21 5.24
N LEU A 220 -5.39 11.51 4.11
CA LEU A 220 -5.06 12.06 2.80
C LEU A 220 -6.30 12.26 1.92
N THR A 221 -7.50 12.07 2.46
CA THR A 221 -8.76 12.11 1.71
C THR A 221 -8.97 13.43 0.96
N ASP A 222 -8.53 14.56 1.53
CA ASP A 222 -8.67 15.88 0.90
C ASP A 222 -7.48 16.24 -0.01
N MET A 223 -6.45 15.40 -0.05
CA MET A 223 -5.22 15.61 -0.84
C MET A 223 -5.20 14.80 -2.12
N ILE A 224 -5.72 13.56 -2.07
CA ILE A 224 -5.71 12.63 -3.21
C ILE A 224 -7.07 11.94 -3.37
N ASN A 225 -7.44 11.68 -4.62
CA ASN A 225 -8.74 11.18 -5.07
C ASN A 225 -8.80 9.64 -5.19
N GLY A 226 -7.98 8.91 -4.42
CA GLY A 226 -8.03 7.45 -4.30
C GLY A 226 -6.71 6.72 -4.56
N HIS A 227 -6.77 5.38 -4.61
CA HIS A 227 -5.61 4.48 -4.54
C HIS A 227 -4.50 4.76 -5.57
N PHE A 228 -4.89 5.15 -6.78
CA PHE A 228 -3.97 5.36 -7.89
C PHE A 228 -3.07 6.59 -7.72
N GLN A 229 -3.38 7.46 -6.76
CA GLN A 229 -2.67 8.72 -6.49
C GLN A 229 -1.76 8.67 -5.26
N TYR A 230 -1.55 7.48 -4.67
CA TYR A 230 -0.49 7.31 -3.68
C TYR A 230 0.92 7.30 -4.28
N ARG A 231 1.02 7.07 -5.59
CA ARG A 231 2.27 7.10 -6.36
C ARG A 231 2.58 8.52 -6.82
#